data_AF-A0A8T5U0W0-F1
#
_entry.id   AF-A0A8T5U0W0-F1
#
_cell.length_a   1.000
_cell.length_b   1.000
_cell.length_c   1.000
_cell.angle_alpha   90.00
_cell.angle_beta   90.00
_cell.angle_gamma   90.00
#
_symmetry.space_group_name_H-M   'P 1'
#
loop_
_entity.id
_entity.type
_entity.pdbx_description
1 polymer ?
#
loop_
_entity_poly.entity_id
_entity_poly.type
_entity_poly.pdbx_seq_one_letter_code
_entity_poly.pdbx_strand_id
1 'polypeptide(L)'
;MTGFAYEPAEFNTIVTMLGCLCATVQAATGYYAGYKKKKVVLLKTNDILFRSHRAFGGFATVLYFLGLFAGLTGYLGTIFFGEPPFEILSFSFNFHFWPSFAIAVIVIMKTYLSYFNKPLIYKMYSWLGVATYIAWSFNWISSAISYYLRTLPSNPQHDPPTYLLPIELLWLQIILPFIIGVIIGYIIIRKADKREK
;
A
#
# COMPACT_ATOMS: atom_id res chain seq x y z
N MET A 1 -0.19 5.05 -32.61
CA MET A 1 0.89 4.89 -31.62
C MET A 1 0.27 4.30 -30.37
N THR A 2 0.32 2.98 -30.23
CA THR A 2 -0.14 2.26 -29.02
C THR A 2 0.91 2.42 -27.94
N GLY A 3 0.90 3.58 -27.28
CA GLY A 3 1.58 3.73 -26.00
C GLY A 3 0.89 2.83 -24.98
N PHE A 4 1.64 2.37 -23.97
CA PHE A 4 1.11 1.68 -22.80
C PHE A 4 0.11 2.59 -22.06
N ALA A 5 -1.13 2.66 -22.54
CA ALA A 5 -2.25 3.25 -21.84
C ALA A 5 -2.73 2.19 -20.86
N TYR A 6 -2.14 2.18 -19.66
CA TYR A 6 -2.73 1.43 -18.56
C TYR A 6 -4.06 2.09 -18.21
N GLU A 7 -5.13 1.29 -18.15
CA GLU A 7 -6.39 1.76 -17.59
C GLU A 7 -6.12 2.25 -16.14
N PRO A 8 -6.66 3.40 -15.71
CA PRO A 8 -6.39 3.97 -14.38
C PRO A 8 -6.60 2.97 -13.23
N ALA A 9 -7.50 2.00 -13.41
CA ALA A 9 -7.74 0.92 -12.45
C ALA A 9 -6.58 -0.09 -12.35
N GLU A 10 -5.95 -0.46 -13.47
CA GLU A 10 -4.80 -1.37 -13.50
C GLU A 10 -3.59 -0.70 -12.83
N PHE A 11 -3.32 0.56 -13.18
CA PHE A 11 -2.23 1.34 -12.58
C PHE A 11 -2.39 1.46 -11.07
N ASN A 12 -3.59 1.84 -10.59
CA ASN A 12 -3.86 1.95 -9.16
C ASN A 12 -3.69 0.60 -8.44
N THR A 13 -4.12 -0.49 -9.05
CA THR A 13 -3.99 -1.84 -8.46
C THR A 13 -2.52 -2.27 -8.37
N ILE A 14 -1.69 -2.00 -9.38
CA ILE A 14 -0.25 -2.29 -9.34
C ILE A 14 0.44 -1.44 -8.27
N VAL A 15 0.15 -0.15 -8.21
CA VAL A 15 0.73 0.78 -7.25
C VAL A 15 0.36 0.38 -5.82
N THR A 16 -0.89 -0.01 -5.57
CA THR A 16 -1.32 -0.46 -4.24
C THR A 16 -0.69 -1.79 -3.85
N MET A 17 -0.53 -2.74 -4.79
CA MET A 17 0.17 -4.00 -4.57
C MET A 17 1.63 -3.77 -4.15
N LEU A 18 2.38 -2.99 -4.94
CA LEU A 18 3.78 -2.68 -4.68
C LEU A 18 3.94 -1.89 -3.37
N GLY A 19 3.03 -0.97 -3.09
CA GLY A 19 3.00 -0.21 -1.85
C GLY A 19 2.79 -1.11 -0.63
N CYS A 20 1.87 -2.08 -0.72
CA CYS A 20 1.61 -3.06 0.34
C CYS A 20 2.79 -4.00 0.57
N LEU A 21 3.46 -4.45 -0.50
CA LEU A 21 4.71 -5.21 -0.40
C LEU A 21 5.76 -4.42 0.38
N CYS A 22 5.97 -3.15 0.00
CA CYS A 22 6.93 -2.28 0.69
C CYS A 22 6.56 -2.06 2.17
N ALA A 23 5.28 -1.81 2.45
CA ALA A 23 4.77 -1.68 3.80
C ALA A 23 4.97 -2.94 4.64
N THR A 24 4.83 -4.13 4.02
CA THR A 24 5.07 -5.42 4.68
C THR A 24 6.54 -5.58 5.07
N VAL A 25 7.48 -5.23 4.19
CA VAL A 25 8.92 -5.25 4.53
C VAL A 25 9.23 -4.25 5.66
N GLN A 26 8.64 -3.05 5.59
CA GLN A 26 8.80 -2.05 6.65
C GLN A 26 8.24 -2.56 8.00
N ALA A 27 7.07 -3.20 7.98
CA ALA A 27 6.45 -3.78 9.16
C ALA A 27 7.31 -4.91 9.74
N ALA A 28 7.83 -5.82 8.91
CA ALA A 28 8.70 -6.91 9.36
C ALA A 28 9.97 -6.38 10.06
N THR A 29 10.65 -5.41 9.46
CA THR A 29 11.85 -4.79 10.03
C THR A 29 11.54 -4.01 11.32
N GLY A 30 10.41 -3.31 11.37
CA GLY A 30 9.93 -2.60 12.57
C GLY A 30 9.56 -3.56 13.70
N TYR A 31 8.85 -4.65 13.38
CA TYR A 31 8.48 -5.70 14.32
C TYR A 31 9.72 -6.35 14.94
N TYR A 32 10.71 -6.68 14.12
CA TYR A 32 11.97 -7.25 14.58
C TYR A 32 12.67 -6.37 15.61
N ALA A 33 12.85 -5.08 15.30
CA ALA A 33 13.54 -4.16 16.19
C ALA A 33 12.73 -3.83 17.46
N GLY A 34 11.45 -3.53 17.30
CA GLY A 34 10.58 -3.03 18.38
C GLY A 34 10.02 -4.11 19.29
N TYR A 35 9.62 -5.27 18.75
CA TYR A 35 8.95 -6.32 19.51
C TYR A 35 9.85 -7.52 19.79
N LYS A 36 10.56 -8.03 18.76
CA LYS A 36 11.42 -9.22 18.95
C LYS A 36 12.68 -8.91 19.75
N LYS A 37 13.41 -7.86 19.37
CA LYS A 37 14.64 -7.44 20.06
C LYS A 37 14.40 -6.46 21.21
N LYS A 38 13.21 -5.84 21.28
CA LYS A 38 12.87 -4.78 22.23
C LYS A 38 13.89 -3.62 22.24
N LYS A 39 14.54 -3.38 21.10
CA LYS A 39 15.59 -2.36 20.90
C LYS A 39 15.26 -1.55 19.65
N VAL A 40 14.31 -0.63 19.77
CA VAL A 40 13.91 0.27 18.66
C VAL A 40 15.10 1.04 18.09
N VAL A 41 16.15 1.27 18.90
CA VAL A 41 17.40 1.91 18.47
C VAL A 41 18.12 1.15 17.35
N LEU A 42 17.86 -0.17 17.19
CA LEU A 42 18.42 -0.97 16.08
C LEU A 42 17.99 -0.43 14.71
N LEU A 43 16.84 0.23 14.62
CA LEU A 43 16.42 0.94 13.41
C LEU A 43 17.26 2.19 13.13
N LYS A 44 18.24 2.52 13.95
CA LYS A 44 19.20 3.62 13.73
C LYS A 44 20.65 3.15 13.73
N THR A 45 20.97 2.13 14.52
CA THR A 45 22.36 1.67 14.71
C THR A 45 22.75 0.51 13.81
N ASN A 46 21.81 -0.34 13.39
CA ASN A 46 22.09 -1.41 12.43
C ASN A 46 21.83 -0.88 11.02
N ASP A 47 22.90 -0.64 10.26
CA ASP A 47 22.83 -0.05 8.92
C ASP A 47 21.89 -0.80 7.97
N ILE A 48 21.87 -2.13 8.04
CA ILE A 48 21.01 -2.96 7.18
C ILE A 48 19.55 -2.70 7.53
N LEU A 49 19.19 -2.80 8.81
CA LEU A 49 17.80 -2.55 9.25
C LEU A 49 17.39 -1.11 9.00
N PHE A 50 18.24 -0.14 9.31
CA PHE A 50 17.94 1.27 9.12
C PHE A 50 17.68 1.59 7.65
N ARG A 51 18.61 1.20 6.76
CA ARG A 51 18.48 1.47 5.32
C ARG A 51 17.25 0.78 4.75
N SER A 52 17.04 -0.50 5.05
CA SER A 52 15.87 -1.24 4.57
C SER A 52 14.56 -0.66 5.10
N HIS A 53 14.43 -0.45 6.41
CA HIS A 53 13.21 0.09 7.02
C HIS A 53 12.86 1.47 6.44
N ARG A 54 13.87 2.32 6.24
CA ARG A 54 13.68 3.66 5.69
C ARG A 54 13.37 3.63 4.19
N ALA A 55 14.06 2.81 3.41
CA ALA A 55 13.87 2.71 1.97
C ALA A 55 12.48 2.16 1.63
N PHE A 56 12.11 1.01 2.19
CA PHE A 56 10.79 0.41 1.95
C PHE A 56 9.66 1.29 2.51
N GLY A 57 9.86 1.94 3.65
CA GLY A 57 8.90 2.92 4.15
C GLY A 57 8.77 4.17 3.27
N GLY A 58 9.86 4.61 2.65
CA GLY A 58 9.86 5.71 1.67
C GLY A 58 9.14 5.33 0.38
N PHE A 59 9.45 4.15 -0.17
CA PHE A 59 8.77 3.63 -1.37
C PHE A 59 7.27 3.44 -1.13
N ALA A 60 6.87 2.89 0.01
CA ALA A 60 5.46 2.81 0.38
C ALA A 60 4.82 4.20 0.33
N THR A 61 5.38 5.20 1.02
CA THR A 61 4.84 6.58 0.98
C THR A 61 4.75 7.15 -0.43
N VAL A 62 5.77 6.98 -1.28
CA VAL A 62 5.76 7.49 -2.65
C VAL A 62 4.67 6.82 -3.48
N LEU A 63 4.57 5.49 -3.40
CA LEU A 63 3.51 4.73 -4.08
C LEU A 63 2.13 5.13 -3.59
N TYR A 64 1.97 5.42 -2.29
CA TYR A 64 0.71 5.96 -1.76
C TYR A 64 0.32 7.26 -2.47
N PHE A 65 1.23 8.23 -2.53
CA PHE A 65 0.95 9.52 -3.14
C PHE A 65 0.72 9.42 -4.65
N LEU A 66 1.38 8.47 -5.31
CA LEU A 66 1.14 8.19 -6.72
C LEU A 66 -0.29 7.65 -6.96
N GLY A 67 -0.74 6.70 -6.14
CA GLY A 67 -2.10 6.19 -6.19
C GLY A 67 -3.14 7.24 -5.78
N LEU A 68 -2.85 8.04 -4.76
CA LEU A 68 -3.71 9.16 -4.35
C LEU A 68 -3.84 10.20 -5.46
N PHE A 69 -2.75 10.54 -6.14
CA PHE A 69 -2.77 11.45 -7.27
C PHE A 69 -3.66 10.91 -8.39
N ALA A 70 -3.45 9.66 -8.82
CA ALA A 70 -4.25 9.02 -9.85
C ALA A 70 -5.74 8.91 -9.46
N GLY A 71 -6.04 8.58 -8.20
CA GLY A 71 -7.41 8.55 -7.67
C GLY A 71 -8.08 9.92 -7.64
N LEU A 72 -7.36 10.97 -7.22
CA LEU A 72 -7.87 12.34 -7.21
C LEU A 72 -8.09 12.87 -8.62
N THR A 73 -7.17 12.63 -9.56
CA THR A 73 -7.36 13.06 -10.95
C THR A 73 -8.54 12.36 -11.59
N GLY A 74 -8.73 11.06 -11.33
CA GLY A 74 -9.92 10.32 -11.78
C GLY A 74 -11.21 10.90 -11.19
N TYR A 75 -11.24 11.16 -9.88
CA TYR A 75 -12.41 11.74 -9.21
C TYR A 75 -12.77 13.13 -9.73
N LEU A 76 -11.78 14.01 -9.93
CA LEU A 76 -12.00 15.32 -10.54
C LEU A 76 -12.48 15.18 -11.99
N GLY A 77 -11.92 14.24 -12.75
CA GLY A 77 -12.36 13.91 -14.10
C GLY A 77 -13.85 13.56 -14.13
N THR A 78 -14.27 12.68 -13.23
CA THR A 78 -15.67 12.29 -13.08
C THR A 78 -16.59 13.47 -12.76
N ILE A 79 -16.19 14.35 -11.83
CA ILE A 79 -17.03 15.49 -11.41
C ILE A 79 -17.16 16.54 -12.53
N PHE A 80 -16.06 16.87 -13.19
CA PHE A 80 -16.02 18.00 -14.12
C PHE A 80 -16.35 17.61 -15.56
N PHE A 81 -16.03 16.37 -15.96
CA PHE A 81 -16.14 15.92 -17.35
C PHE A 81 -17.01 14.67 -17.50
N GLY A 82 -17.45 14.04 -16.40
CA GLY A 82 -18.23 12.81 -16.44
C GLY A 82 -17.42 11.55 -16.77
N GLU A 83 -16.08 11.65 -16.78
CA GLU A 83 -15.17 10.59 -17.21
C GLU A 83 -14.06 10.34 -16.16
N PRO A 84 -13.92 9.12 -15.61
CA PRO A 84 -14.79 7.95 -15.81
C PRO A 84 -16.18 8.14 -15.15
N PRO A 85 -17.20 7.32 -15.51
CA PRO A 85 -18.53 7.42 -14.91
C PRO A 85 -18.52 7.31 -13.38
N PHE A 86 -19.38 8.10 -12.70
CA PHE A 86 -19.48 8.05 -11.25
C PHE A 86 -20.32 6.84 -10.79
N GLU A 87 -19.64 5.76 -10.40
CA GLU A 87 -20.27 4.50 -10.02
C GLU A 87 -20.75 4.47 -8.54
N ILE A 88 -21.42 5.53 -8.05
CA ILE A 88 -21.82 5.61 -6.62
C ILE A 88 -22.77 4.49 -6.18
N LEU A 89 -23.46 3.81 -7.09
CA LEU A 89 -24.31 2.65 -6.79
C LEU A 89 -23.55 1.31 -6.83
N SER A 90 -22.32 1.28 -7.32
CA SER A 90 -21.50 0.07 -7.45
C SER A 90 -20.85 -0.29 -6.12
N PHE A 91 -21.05 -1.52 -5.65
CA PHE A 91 -20.35 -2.00 -4.46
C PHE A 91 -18.83 -1.93 -4.64
N SER A 92 -18.33 -2.31 -5.82
CA SER A 92 -16.90 -2.26 -6.15
C SER A 92 -16.33 -0.86 -5.96
N PHE A 93 -17.04 0.18 -6.42
CA PHE A 93 -16.64 1.56 -6.22
C PHE A 93 -16.59 1.93 -4.73
N ASN A 94 -17.70 1.72 -4.01
CA ASN A 94 -17.85 2.17 -2.63
C ASN A 94 -16.91 1.46 -1.64
N PHE A 95 -16.61 0.18 -1.86
CA PHE A 95 -15.79 -0.63 -0.96
C PHE A 95 -14.35 -0.14 -0.85
N HIS A 96 -13.80 0.42 -1.92
CA HIS A 96 -12.44 0.97 -1.94
C HIS A 96 -12.44 2.49 -1.78
N PHE A 97 -13.36 3.20 -2.45
CA PHE A 97 -13.33 4.66 -2.53
C PHE A 97 -13.52 5.34 -1.17
N TRP A 98 -14.56 5.02 -0.41
CA TRP A 98 -14.84 5.73 0.84
C TRP A 98 -13.83 5.45 1.95
N PRO A 99 -13.42 4.19 2.20
CA PRO A 99 -12.39 3.93 3.19
C PRO A 99 -11.03 4.57 2.85
N SER A 100 -10.76 4.82 1.56
CA SER A 100 -9.51 5.46 1.12
C SER A 100 -9.30 6.85 1.72
N PHE A 101 -10.36 7.59 2.05
CA PHE A 101 -10.24 8.88 2.76
C PHE A 101 -9.69 8.71 4.17
N ALA A 102 -10.18 7.73 4.94
CA ALA A 102 -9.67 7.45 6.28
C ALA A 102 -8.21 6.97 6.22
N ILE A 103 -7.88 6.13 5.23
CA ILE A 103 -6.50 5.68 4.96
C ILE A 103 -5.61 6.88 4.63
N ALA A 104 -6.08 7.85 3.84
CA ALA A 104 -5.33 9.05 3.49
C ALA A 104 -4.96 9.86 4.72
N VAL A 105 -5.90 10.05 5.66
CA VAL A 105 -5.62 10.72 6.93
C VAL A 105 -4.51 10.00 7.70
N ILE A 106 -4.58 8.67 7.83
CA ILE A 106 -3.57 7.87 8.54
C ILE A 106 -2.20 8.01 7.87
N VAL A 107 -2.11 7.84 6.55
CA VAL A 107 -0.83 7.88 5.82
C VAL A 107 -0.23 9.28 5.80
N ILE A 108 -1.04 10.32 5.58
CA ILE A 108 -0.60 11.72 5.60
C ILE A 108 -0.12 12.08 7.00
N MET A 109 -0.89 11.76 8.04
CA MET A 109 -0.51 12.03 9.43
C MET A 109 0.80 11.32 9.80
N LYS A 110 0.92 10.03 9.47
CA LYS A 110 2.17 9.28 9.69
C LYS A 110 3.33 9.92 8.96
N THR A 111 3.13 10.31 7.71
CA THR A 111 4.18 10.90 6.87
C THR A 111 4.61 12.23 7.46
N TYR A 112 3.67 13.14 7.69
CA TYR A 112 3.93 14.44 8.29
C TYR A 112 4.71 14.31 9.61
N LEU A 113 4.22 13.51 10.56
CA LEU A 113 4.90 13.32 11.84
C LEU A 113 6.28 12.68 11.66
N SER A 114 6.47 11.78 10.68
CA SER A 114 7.77 11.11 10.48
C SER A 114 8.85 12.07 10.00
N TYR A 115 8.48 13.07 9.19
CA TYR A 115 9.39 14.06 8.62
C TYR A 115 9.56 15.29 9.50
N PHE A 116 8.48 15.82 10.05
CA PHE A 116 8.47 17.11 10.74
C PHE A 116 8.46 17.01 12.27
N ASN A 117 7.90 15.94 12.85
CA ASN A 117 7.79 15.82 14.31
C ASN A 117 7.94 14.37 14.81
N LYS A 118 9.09 13.77 14.48
CA LYS A 118 9.37 12.36 14.75
C LYS A 118 9.27 11.97 16.25
N PRO A 119 9.63 12.83 17.23
CA PRO A 119 9.47 12.49 18.65
C PRO A 119 8.01 12.20 19.06
N LEU A 120 7.02 12.86 18.45
CA LEU A 120 5.61 12.62 18.75
C LEU A 120 5.16 11.20 18.39
N ILE A 121 5.72 10.62 17.32
CA ILE A 121 5.41 9.23 16.95
C ILE A 121 5.78 8.27 18.07
N TYR A 122 6.93 8.46 18.71
CA TYR A 122 7.37 7.54 19.76
C TYR A 122 6.68 7.79 21.11
N LYS A 123 6.21 9.01 21.37
CA LYS A 123 5.60 9.39 22.67
C LYS A 123 4.09 9.22 22.71
N MET A 124 3.38 9.66 21.67
CA MET A 124 1.91 9.74 21.66
C MET A 124 1.27 8.89 20.57
N TYR A 125 1.95 8.69 19.45
CA TYR A 125 1.41 8.02 18.27
C TYR A 125 2.14 6.73 17.91
N SER A 126 2.52 5.94 18.92
CA SER A 126 3.26 4.68 18.72
C SER A 126 2.43 3.66 17.94
N TRP A 127 1.10 3.73 18.09
CA TRP A 127 0.12 2.95 17.34
C TRP A 127 0.09 3.25 15.83
N LEU A 128 0.59 4.42 15.42
CA LEU A 128 0.47 4.89 14.04
C LEU A 128 1.26 4.03 13.05
N GLY A 129 2.33 3.35 13.51
CA GLY A 129 3.04 2.37 12.69
C GLY A 129 2.17 1.16 12.34
N VAL A 130 1.46 0.61 13.33
CA VAL A 130 0.53 -0.52 13.14
C VAL A 130 -0.67 -0.08 12.30
N ALA A 131 -1.25 1.07 12.62
CA ALA A 131 -2.37 1.63 11.85
C ALA A 131 -2.00 1.86 10.38
N THR A 132 -0.79 2.36 10.09
CA THR A 132 -0.33 2.55 8.71
C THR A 132 -0.21 1.22 7.96
N TYR A 133 0.25 0.16 8.62
CA TYR A 133 0.32 -1.17 8.00
C TYR A 133 -1.06 -1.77 7.73
N ILE A 134 -1.98 -1.65 8.68
CA ILE A 134 -3.38 -2.07 8.51
C ILE A 134 -4.04 -1.29 7.37
N ALA A 135 -3.82 0.02 7.32
CA ALA A 135 -4.33 0.89 6.27
C ALA A 135 -3.81 0.46 4.89
N TRP A 136 -2.53 0.13 4.76
CA TRP A 136 -1.95 -0.43 3.54
C TRP A 136 -2.54 -1.78 3.15
N SER A 137 -2.71 -2.66 4.12
CA SER A 137 -3.28 -3.99 3.91
C SER A 137 -4.71 -3.88 3.39
N PHE A 138 -5.53 -3.05 4.03
CA PHE A 138 -6.89 -2.77 3.58
C PHE A 138 -6.90 -2.11 2.20
N ASN A 139 -6.05 -1.11 1.96
CA ASN A 139 -5.99 -0.40 0.69
C ASN A 139 -5.71 -1.36 -0.48
N TRP A 140 -4.77 -2.29 -0.28
CA TRP A 140 -4.48 -3.33 -1.26
C TRP A 140 -5.65 -4.32 -1.42
N ILE A 141 -6.13 -4.91 -0.33
CA ILE A 141 -7.21 -5.91 -0.38
C ILE A 141 -8.46 -5.33 -1.04
N SER A 142 -8.85 -4.12 -0.65
CA SER A 142 -10.00 -3.43 -1.24
C SER A 142 -9.76 -3.09 -2.70
N SER A 143 -8.59 -2.57 -3.09
CA SER A 143 -8.26 -2.30 -4.50
C SER A 143 -8.32 -3.58 -5.34
N ALA A 144 -7.76 -4.69 -4.84
CA ALA A 144 -7.78 -5.97 -5.54
C ALA A 144 -9.22 -6.49 -5.69
N ILE A 145 -10.01 -6.52 -4.62
CA ILE A 145 -11.41 -6.97 -4.70
C ILE A 145 -12.22 -6.07 -5.65
N SER A 146 -12.10 -4.75 -5.52
CA SER A 146 -12.79 -3.80 -6.40
C SER A 146 -12.39 -3.96 -7.85
N TYR A 147 -11.11 -4.20 -8.14
CA TYR A 147 -10.61 -4.46 -9.48
C TYR A 147 -11.30 -5.67 -10.10
N TYR A 148 -11.33 -6.83 -9.42
CA TYR A 148 -11.97 -8.04 -9.93
C TYR A 148 -13.51 -7.96 -9.96
N LEU A 149 -14.15 -7.25 -9.03
CA LEU A 149 -15.61 -7.09 -9.06
C LEU A 149 -16.09 -6.17 -10.19
N ARG A 150 -15.22 -5.32 -10.77
CA ARG A 150 -15.57 -4.54 -11.98
C ARG A 150 -15.63 -5.41 -13.23
N THR A 151 -15.12 -6.64 -13.19
CA THR A 151 -14.91 -7.48 -14.37
C THR A 151 -15.97 -8.59 -14.52
N LEU A 152 -16.89 -8.72 -13.55
CA LEU A 152 -17.91 -9.78 -13.52
C LEU A 152 -19.29 -9.25 -13.10
N PRO A 153 -20.32 -9.28 -13.98
CA PRO A 153 -20.25 -9.39 -15.44
C PRO A 153 -19.54 -8.17 -16.04
N SER A 154 -19.18 -8.20 -17.32
CA SER A 154 -18.53 -7.04 -17.98
C SER A 154 -19.36 -5.78 -17.72
N ASN A 155 -18.84 -4.85 -16.92
CA ASN A 155 -19.43 -3.53 -16.88
C ASN A 155 -19.24 -2.95 -18.30
N PRO A 156 -20.30 -2.62 -19.05
CA PRO A 156 -20.16 -2.09 -20.42
C PRO A 156 -19.40 -0.75 -20.46
N GLN A 157 -19.09 -0.17 -19.30
CA GLN A 157 -18.32 1.07 -19.15
C GLN A 157 -16.80 0.86 -19.14
N HIS A 158 -16.28 -0.36 -18.95
CA HIS A 158 -14.83 -0.62 -18.87
C HIS A 158 -14.45 -1.91 -19.57
N ASP A 159 -13.35 -1.89 -20.33
CA ASP A 159 -12.76 -3.12 -20.85
C ASP A 159 -12.32 -4.03 -19.69
N PRO A 160 -12.48 -5.36 -19.83
CA PRO A 160 -11.97 -6.28 -18.83
C PRO A 160 -10.45 -6.10 -18.71
N PRO A 161 -9.92 -5.94 -17.49
CA PRO A 161 -8.51 -5.77 -17.27
C PRO A 161 -7.71 -6.95 -17.80
N THR A 162 -6.52 -6.64 -18.31
CA THR A 162 -5.74 -7.57 -19.12
C THR A 162 -4.89 -8.49 -18.24
N TYR A 163 -4.55 -8.05 -17.02
CA TYR A 163 -3.60 -8.75 -16.16
C TYR A 163 -3.94 -8.56 -14.69
N LEU A 164 -4.06 -9.67 -13.93
CA LEU A 164 -3.62 -9.83 -12.54
C LEU A 164 -3.87 -11.24 -11.96
N LEU A 165 -3.96 -12.28 -12.81
CA LEU A 165 -4.46 -13.65 -12.57
C LEU A 165 -5.98 -13.80 -12.84
N PRO A 166 -6.44 -15.01 -13.23
CA PRO A 166 -7.86 -15.34 -13.28
C PRO A 166 -8.53 -15.16 -11.90
N ILE A 167 -9.84 -14.89 -11.86
CA ILE A 167 -10.55 -14.64 -10.59
C ILE A 167 -10.49 -15.83 -9.63
N GLU A 168 -10.39 -17.04 -10.16
CA GLU A 168 -10.21 -18.28 -9.39
C GLU A 168 -8.93 -18.23 -8.53
N LEU A 169 -7.99 -17.36 -8.89
CA LEU A 169 -6.72 -17.11 -8.20
C LEU A 169 -6.69 -15.73 -7.50
N LEU A 170 -7.82 -15.04 -7.32
CA LEU A 170 -7.91 -13.76 -6.60
C LEU A 170 -7.25 -13.85 -5.20
N TRP A 171 -7.48 -14.94 -4.48
CA TRP A 171 -6.91 -15.16 -3.16
C TRP A 171 -5.37 -15.18 -3.22
N LEU A 172 -4.80 -15.78 -4.27
CA LEU A 172 -3.35 -15.82 -4.47
C LEU A 172 -2.84 -14.42 -4.76
N GLN A 173 -3.53 -13.67 -5.63
CA GLN A 173 -3.21 -12.28 -5.94
C GLN A 173 -3.16 -11.44 -4.67
N ILE A 174 -4.19 -11.51 -3.82
CA ILE A 174 -4.27 -10.78 -2.55
C ILE A 174 -3.09 -11.11 -1.64
N ILE A 175 -2.71 -12.40 -1.55
CA ILE A 175 -1.69 -12.86 -0.60
C ILE A 175 -0.26 -12.58 -1.08
N LEU A 176 -0.02 -12.49 -2.40
CA LEU A 176 1.32 -12.32 -2.99
C LEU A 176 2.18 -11.20 -2.38
N PRO A 177 1.73 -9.93 -2.28
CA PRO A 177 2.58 -8.86 -1.73
C PRO A 177 2.97 -9.11 -0.26
N PHE A 178 2.11 -9.79 0.51
CA PHE A 178 2.43 -10.16 1.90
C PHE A 178 3.48 -11.26 1.96
N ILE A 179 3.32 -12.34 1.18
CA ILE A 179 4.30 -13.44 1.15
C ILE A 179 5.66 -12.91 0.69
N ILE A 180 5.71 -12.19 -0.43
CA ILE A 180 6.95 -11.66 -0.98
C ILE A 180 7.58 -10.67 0.01
N GLY A 181 6.79 -9.77 0.60
CA GLY A 181 7.25 -8.83 1.61
C GLY A 181 7.83 -9.51 2.85
N VAL A 182 7.21 -10.59 3.34
CA VAL A 182 7.71 -11.39 4.47
C VAL A 182 9.02 -12.09 4.10
N ILE A 183 9.13 -12.69 2.91
CA ILE A 183 10.37 -13.34 2.44
C ILE A 183 11.52 -12.33 2.39
N ILE A 184 11.30 -11.17 1.76
CA ILE A 184 12.30 -10.09 1.68
C ILE A 184 12.67 -9.61 3.09
N GLY A 185 11.67 -9.35 3.94
CA GLY A 185 11.86 -8.94 5.32
C GLY A 185 12.68 -9.96 6.13
N TYR A 186 12.40 -11.25 5.97
CA TYR A 186 13.14 -12.32 6.62
C TYR A 186 14.61 -12.33 6.20
N ILE A 187 14.92 -12.22 4.91
CA ILE A 187 16.30 -12.16 4.40
C ILE A 187 17.04 -10.96 5.01
N ILE A 188 16.41 -9.78 5.05
CA ILE A 188 16.98 -8.56 5.65
C ILE A 188 17.27 -8.77 7.14
N ILE A 189 16.29 -9.28 7.88
CA ILE A 189 16.40 -9.54 9.31
C ILE A 189 17.54 -10.53 9.60
N ARG A 190 17.65 -11.61 8.81
CA ARG A 190 18.73 -12.60 8.98
C ARG A 190 20.11 -12.00 8.77
N LYS A 191 20.26 -11.13 7.75
CA LYS A 191 21.52 -10.41 7.53
C LYS A 191 21.83 -9.43 8.66
N ALA A 192 20.82 -8.74 9.17
CA ALA A 192 20.97 -7.80 10.27
C ALA A 192 21.34 -8.48 11.60
N ASP A 193 20.70 -9.61 11.93
CA ASP A 193 21.01 -10.40 13.13
C ASP A 193 22.44 -10.94 13.10
N LYS A 194 22.92 -11.40 11.94
CA LYS A 194 24.31 -11.85 11.75
C LYS A 194 25.35 -10.75 11.96
N ARG A 195 25.00 -9.48 11.74
CA ARG A 195 25.89 -8.33 11.99
C ARG A 195 25.83 -7.81 13.43
N GLU A 196 24.78 -8.17 14.17
CA GLU A 196 24.63 -7.79 15.59
C GLU A 196 25.42 -8.74 16.50
N LYS A 197 25.55 -10.01 16.11
CA LYS A 197 26.39 -11.02 16.76
C LYS A 197 27.85 -10.87 16.37
#